data_AF-A0A5R9EE15-F1
#
_entry.id   AF-A0A5R9EE15-F1
#
_cell.length_a   1.000
_cell.length_b   1.000
_cell.length_c   1.000
_cell.angle_alpha   90.00
_cell.angle_beta   90.00
_cell.angle_gamma   90.00
#
_symmetry.space_group_name_H-M   'P 1'
#
loop_
_entity.id
_entity.type
_entity.pdbx_description
1 polymer ?
#
loop_
_entity_poly.entity_id
_entity_poly.type
_entity_poly.pdbx_seq_one_letter_code
_entity_poly.pdbx_strand_id
1 'polypeptide(L)'
;MKVPTGCMFSHIVRGKGKDITYQNAGVDCGFVGALNAGFCNWRIDFTYANTGNKTYHTSRGTTHTECKIDPMRNNAPQTLPHYGKACAHLNINGVRRVSQCHHITK
;
A
#
# COMPACT_ATOMS: atom_id res chain seq x y z
N MET A 1 -4.68 12.57 10.50
CA MET A 1 -5.11 11.26 11.01
C MET A 1 -3.96 10.26 10.89
N LYS A 2 -3.67 9.51 11.96
CA LYS A 2 -2.76 8.35 11.95
C LYS A 2 -3.62 7.08 11.84
N VAL A 3 -3.03 5.94 11.45
CA VAL A 3 -3.75 4.65 11.54
C VAL A 3 -4.11 4.42 13.02
N PRO A 4 -5.40 4.20 13.37
CA PRO A 4 -5.83 4.04 14.76
C PRO A 4 -5.21 2.81 15.43
N THR A 5 -5.10 2.84 16.76
CA THR A 5 -4.73 1.65 17.55
C THR A 5 -5.74 0.53 17.31
N GLY A 6 -5.25 -0.68 17.03
CA GLY A 6 -6.08 -1.82 16.63
C GLY A 6 -6.29 -1.94 15.11
N CYS A 7 -5.74 -1.02 14.32
CA CYS A 7 -5.68 -1.13 12.87
C CYS A 7 -4.22 -1.23 12.40
N MET A 8 -3.97 -2.01 11.35
CA MET A 8 -2.66 -2.18 10.73
C MET A 8 -2.76 -1.94 9.22
N PHE A 9 -1.77 -1.28 8.63
CA PHE A 9 -1.65 -1.18 7.19
C PHE A 9 -0.79 -2.33 6.66
N SER A 10 -1.43 -3.22 5.92
CA SER A 10 -0.85 -4.42 5.33
C SER A 10 -0.53 -4.18 3.87
N HIS A 11 0.61 -4.69 3.42
CA HIS A 11 0.98 -4.78 2.00
C HIS A 11 1.42 -6.21 1.72
N ILE A 12 0.78 -6.84 0.75
CA ILE A 12 1.07 -8.20 0.32
C ILE A 12 1.67 -8.10 -1.08
N VAL A 13 2.80 -8.79 -1.27
CA VAL A 13 3.41 -9.02 -2.58
C VAL A 13 3.68 -10.51 -2.68
N ARG A 14 3.16 -11.15 -3.73
CA ARG A 14 3.47 -12.55 -4.08
C ARG A 14 4.01 -12.62 -5.49
N GLY A 15 4.89 -13.59 -5.72
CA GLY A 15 5.58 -13.76 -6.98
C GLY A 15 6.96 -14.37 -6.80
N LYS A 16 7.80 -14.31 -7.84
CA LYS A 16 9.16 -14.86 -7.84
C LYS A 16 10.13 -13.90 -8.51
N GLY A 17 11.21 -13.56 -7.81
CA GLY A 17 12.21 -12.61 -8.29
C GLY A 17 11.54 -11.29 -8.67
N LYS A 18 11.67 -10.87 -9.94
CA LYS A 18 11.05 -9.63 -10.44
C LYS A 18 9.58 -9.78 -10.85
N ASP A 19 9.07 -11.00 -10.94
CA ASP A 19 7.71 -11.25 -11.37
C ASP A 19 6.75 -11.20 -10.18
N ILE A 20 5.82 -10.24 -10.20
CA ILE A 20 4.77 -10.07 -9.19
C ILE A 20 3.47 -10.61 -9.76
N THR A 21 2.95 -11.68 -9.17
CA THR A 21 1.69 -12.32 -9.57
C THR A 21 0.51 -11.80 -8.78
N TYR A 22 0.73 -11.25 -7.58
CA TYR A 22 -0.31 -10.65 -6.77
C TYR A 22 0.25 -9.53 -5.90
N GLN A 23 -0.46 -8.40 -5.89
CA GLN A 23 -0.13 -7.29 -5.01
C GLN A 23 -1.40 -6.62 -4.50
N ASN A 24 -1.48 -6.45 -3.19
CA ASN A 24 -2.60 -5.80 -2.50
C ASN A 24 -2.05 -4.99 -1.33
N ALA A 25 -2.68 -3.87 -1.03
CA ALA A 25 -2.50 -3.25 0.28
C ALA A 25 -3.83 -2.74 0.81
N GLY A 26 -3.96 -2.73 2.13
CA GLY A 26 -5.14 -2.22 2.80
C GLY A 26 -4.94 -2.01 4.29
N VAL A 27 -5.95 -1.46 4.94
CA VAL A 27 -6.00 -1.37 6.39
C VAL A 27 -6.86 -2.50 6.92
N ASP A 28 -6.27 -3.31 7.79
CA ASP A 28 -6.96 -4.35 8.55
C ASP A 28 -7.20 -3.83 9.98
N CYS A 29 -8.46 -3.67 10.36
CA CYS A 29 -8.85 -3.24 11.71
C CYS A 29 -9.46 -4.40 12.49
N GLY A 30 -8.89 -4.72 13.66
CA GLY A 30 -9.40 -5.74 14.56
C GLY A 30 -10.20 -5.16 15.72
N PHE A 31 -11.26 -5.88 16.13
CA PHE A 31 -12.03 -5.63 17.36
C PHE A 31 -12.51 -4.16 17.47
N VAL A 32 -12.35 -3.50 18.62
CA VAL A 32 -12.78 -2.10 18.86
C VAL A 32 -12.12 -1.05 17.95
N GLY A 33 -11.03 -1.40 17.26
CA GLY A 33 -10.36 -0.51 16.31
C GLY A 33 -11.25 -0.16 15.11
N ALA A 34 -12.15 -1.07 14.71
CA ALA A 34 -13.10 -0.83 13.62
C ALA A 34 -14.21 0.15 13.99
N LEU A 35 -14.60 0.23 15.27
CA LEU A 35 -15.70 1.08 15.74
C LEU A 35 -15.37 2.59 15.68
N ASN A 36 -14.08 2.94 15.68
CA ASN A 36 -13.60 4.33 15.62
C ASN A 36 -12.75 4.62 14.37
N ALA A 37 -12.62 3.66 13.45
CA ALA A 37 -11.86 3.85 12.21
C ALA A 37 -12.78 4.44 11.13
N GLY A 38 -12.33 5.53 10.50
CA GLY A 38 -13.02 6.16 9.38
C GLY A 38 -12.00 6.84 8.49
N PHE A 39 -11.50 6.13 7.49
CA PHE A 39 -10.56 6.66 6.51
C PHE A 39 -11.35 7.31 5.38
N CYS A 40 -11.47 8.63 5.40
CA CYS A 40 -12.11 9.42 4.35
C CYS A 40 -11.04 10.04 3.43
N ASN A 41 -11.40 10.39 2.18
CA ASN A 41 -10.47 10.96 1.19
C ASN A 41 -9.16 10.17 1.09
N TRP A 42 -9.31 8.84 1.00
CA TRP A 42 -8.21 7.92 1.08
C TRP A 42 -7.72 7.51 -0.31
N ARG A 43 -6.42 7.21 -0.41
CA ARG A 43 -5.79 6.72 -1.64
C ARG A 43 -4.61 5.83 -1.31
N ILE A 44 -4.54 4.66 -1.95
CA ILE A 44 -3.40 3.75 -1.82
C ILE A 44 -2.54 3.80 -3.08
N ASP A 45 -1.28 4.17 -2.93
CA ASP A 45 -0.29 4.21 -4.00
C ASP A 45 0.73 3.09 -3.83
N PHE A 46 1.17 2.50 -4.95
CA PHE A 46 2.30 1.55 -4.95
C PHE A 46 3.50 2.19 -5.62
N THR A 47 4.68 2.12 -5.02
CA THR A 47 5.93 2.64 -5.60
C THR A 47 6.98 1.55 -5.71
N TYR A 48 7.82 1.66 -6.72
CA TYR A 48 8.90 0.72 -6.98
C TYR A 48 10.21 1.48 -7.10
N ALA A 49 11.19 1.06 -6.31
CA ALA A 49 12.52 1.62 -6.30
C ALA A 49 13.55 0.54 -6.63
N ASN A 50 14.64 0.91 -7.29
CA ASN A 50 15.75 0.00 -7.52
C ASN A 50 16.59 -0.19 -6.23
N THR A 51 17.63 -1.02 -6.30
CA THR A 51 18.56 -1.26 -5.17
C THR A 51 19.30 0.01 -4.72
N GLY A 52 19.45 1.01 -5.59
CA GLY A 52 19.98 2.34 -5.27
C GLY A 52 18.94 3.29 -4.66
N ASN A 53 17.78 2.80 -4.23
CA ASN A 53 16.65 3.58 -3.68
C ASN A 53 16.05 4.64 -4.64
N LYS A 54 16.34 4.59 -5.95
CA LYS A 54 15.71 5.47 -6.93
C LYS A 54 14.33 4.91 -7.31
N THR A 55 13.27 5.61 -6.92
CA THR A 55 11.90 5.30 -7.39
C THR A 55 11.81 5.51 -8.90
N TYR A 56 11.44 4.47 -9.63
CA TYR A 56 11.31 4.51 -11.09
C TYR A 56 9.86 4.37 -11.56
N HIS A 57 8.96 3.86 -10.71
CA HIS A 57 7.55 3.73 -11.05
C HIS A 57 6.66 3.98 -9.83
N THR A 58 5.50 4.61 -10.07
CA THR A 58 4.45 4.80 -9.07
C THR A 58 3.10 4.47 -9.72
N SER A 59 2.46 3.41 -9.25
CA SER A 59 1.07 3.08 -9.56
C SER A 59 0.17 3.85 -8.57
N ARG A 60 -0.24 5.04 -8.97
CA ARG A 60 -1.12 5.91 -8.16
C ARG A 60 -2.56 5.38 -8.17
N GLY A 61 -3.19 5.29 -7.01
CA GLY A 61 -4.59 4.89 -6.89
C GLY A 61 -5.57 6.02 -7.20
N THR A 62 -6.85 5.70 -7.28
CA THR A 62 -7.92 6.71 -7.26
C THR A 62 -8.12 7.23 -5.84
N THR A 63 -8.40 8.53 -5.69
CA THR A 63 -8.82 9.08 -4.39
C THR A 63 -10.30 8.76 -4.16
N HIS A 64 -10.58 8.07 -3.08
CA HIS A 64 -11.93 7.72 -2.61
C HIS A 64 -12.40 8.76 -1.60
N THR A 65 -13.42 9.53 -1.94
CA THR A 65 -13.93 10.61 -1.08
C THR A 65 -14.79 10.07 0.07
N GLU A 66 -15.36 8.89 -0.10
CA GLU A 66 -16.11 8.18 0.93
C GLU A 66 -15.22 7.72 2.09
N CYS A 67 -15.84 7.55 3.26
CA CYS A 67 -15.19 7.01 4.44
C CYS A 67 -15.35 5.48 4.46
N LYS A 68 -14.25 4.75 4.66
CA LYS A 68 -14.27 3.31 4.90
C LYS A 68 -13.43 2.94 6.12
N ILE A 69 -13.78 1.83 6.76
CA ILE A 69 -13.02 1.27 7.89
C ILE A 69 -11.81 0.46 7.41
N ASP A 70 -11.89 -0.07 6.19
CA ASP A 70 -10.98 -1.04 5.58
C ASP A 70 -10.57 -0.62 4.14
N PRO A 71 -9.99 0.57 3.93
CA PRO A 71 -9.50 0.97 2.62
C PRO A 71 -8.53 -0.08 2.07
N MET A 72 -8.81 -0.62 0.89
CA MET A 72 -8.04 -1.67 0.25
C MET A 72 -7.91 -1.42 -1.25
N ARG A 73 -6.77 -1.80 -1.82
CA ARG A 73 -6.51 -1.71 -3.26
C ARG A 73 -5.66 -2.89 -3.75
N ASN A 74 -6.09 -3.51 -4.83
CA ASN A 74 -5.29 -4.46 -5.61
C ASN A 74 -4.48 -3.71 -6.69
N ASN A 75 -3.31 -4.25 -7.03
CA ASN A 75 -2.55 -3.82 -8.20
C ASN A 75 -2.43 -4.98 -9.20
N ALA A 76 -2.38 -4.64 -10.49
CA ALA A 76 -2.24 -5.65 -11.53
C ALA A 76 -0.91 -6.43 -11.40
N PRO A 77 -0.90 -7.73 -11.76
CA PRO A 77 0.33 -8.48 -11.94
C PRO A 77 1.27 -7.77 -12.91
N GLN A 78 2.58 -7.85 -12.65
CA GLN A 78 3.58 -7.17 -13.46
C GLN A 78 4.96 -7.78 -13.26
N THR A 79 5.82 -7.62 -14.27
CA THR A 79 7.24 -7.92 -14.14
C THR A 79 8.03 -6.63 -13.95
N LEU A 80 8.79 -6.54 -12.86
CA LEU A 80 9.61 -5.38 -12.55
C LEU A 80 10.86 -5.31 -13.44
N PRO A 81 11.25 -4.12 -13.91
CA PRO A 81 12.50 -3.96 -14.68
C PRO A 81 13.73 -4.21 -13.80
N HIS A 82 13.67 -3.84 -12.51
CA HIS A 82 14.78 -3.91 -11.57
C HIS A 82 14.38 -4.57 -10.24
N TYR A 83 15.33 -5.26 -9.62
CA TYR A 83 15.27 -5.61 -8.20
C TYR A 83 15.36 -4.34 -7.33
N GLY A 84 14.87 -4.41 -6.10
CA GLY A 84 14.90 -3.30 -5.16
C GLY A 84 13.79 -3.38 -4.14
N LYS A 85 12.87 -2.41 -4.12
CA LYS A 85 11.79 -2.32 -3.13
C LYS A 85 10.45 -2.06 -3.80
N ALA A 86 9.42 -2.76 -3.34
CA ALA A 86 8.03 -2.46 -3.64
C ALA A 86 7.37 -1.95 -2.35
N CYS A 87 6.81 -0.75 -2.38
CA CYS A 87 6.12 -0.16 -1.23
C CYS A 87 4.66 0.13 -1.56
N ALA A 88 3.81 0.06 -0.55
CA ALA A 88 2.48 0.64 -0.55
C ALA A 88 2.42 1.83 0.39
N HIS A 89 1.61 2.82 0.05
CA HIS A 89 1.41 4.04 0.83
C HIS A 89 -0.07 4.34 0.98
N LEU A 90 -0.55 4.50 2.20
CA LEU A 90 -1.87 5.05 2.46
C LEU A 90 -1.78 6.57 2.59
N ASN A 91 -2.54 7.28 1.77
CA ASN A 91 -2.71 8.72 1.82
C ASN A 91 -4.12 9.05 2.31
N ILE A 92 -4.25 9.99 3.23
CA ILE A 92 -5.53 10.49 3.78
C ILE A 92 -5.53 12.01 3.68
N ASN A 93 -6.53 12.57 3.00
CA ASN A 93 -6.59 14.00 2.65
C ASN A 93 -5.32 14.46 1.90
N GLY A 94 -4.84 13.66 0.94
CA GLY A 94 -3.64 13.95 0.15
C GLY A 94 -2.29 13.80 0.87
N VAL A 95 -2.28 13.49 2.18
CA VAL A 95 -1.06 13.33 2.98
C VAL A 95 -0.78 11.86 3.24
N ARG A 96 0.44 11.40 2.95
CA ARG A 96 0.92 10.04 3.27
C ARG A 96 0.94 9.83 4.78
N ARG A 97 0.22 8.81 5.27
CA ARG A 97 0.08 8.50 6.70
C ARG A 97 0.92 7.32 7.14
N VAL A 98 1.07 6.32 6.28
CA VAL A 98 1.83 5.11 6.56
C VAL A 98 2.38 4.52 5.27
N SER A 99 3.47 3.77 5.39
CA SER A 99 4.06 3.00 4.30
C SER A 99 4.43 1.62 4.80
N GLN A 100 4.27 0.61 3.94
CA GLN A 100 4.83 -0.71 4.16
C GLN A 100 5.61 -1.09 2.89
N CYS A 101 6.78 -1.72 3.04
CA CYS A 101 7.67 -2.02 1.94
C CYS A 101 8.20 -3.45 2.04
N HIS A 102 8.38 -4.07 0.88
CA HIS A 102 9.04 -5.35 0.70
C HIS A 102 10.30 -5.18 -0.14
N HIS A 103 11.35 -5.93 0.21
CA HIS A 103 12.52 -6.05 -0.65
C HIS A 103 12.24 -7.11 -1.71
N ILE A 104 12.42 -6.73 -2.97
CA ILE A 104 12.35 -7.63 -4.11
C ILE A 104 13.79 -7.94 -4.50
N THR A 105 14.28 -9.09 -4.05
CA THR A 105 15.64 -9.57 -4.29
C THR A 105 15.62 -10.80 -5.20
N LYS A 106 16.82 -11.25 -5.59
CA LYS A 106 17.00 -12.51 -6.30
C LYS A 106 16.66 -13.70 -5.41
#